data_AF-A0A382BUW5-F1
#
_entry.id   AF-A0A382BUW5-F1
#
_cell.length_a   1.000
_cell.length_b   1.000
_cell.length_c   1.000
_cell.angle_alpha   90.00
_cell.angle_beta   90.00
_cell.angle_gamma   90.00
#
_symmetry.space_group_name_H-M   'P 1'
#
loop_
_entity.id
_entity.type
_entity.pdbx_description
1 polymer ?
#
loop_
_entity_poly.entity_id
_entity_poly.type
_entity_poly.pdbx_seq_one_letter_code
_entity_poly.pdbx_strand_id
1 'polypeptide(L)' 'MLFNSYEFIFFFVPLSVAIFFILGKQDHRLAIVWLVVGSLYFYGWWEWIYIALTITY' A
#
# COMPACT_ATOMS: atom_id res chain seq x y z
N MET A 1 15.00 6.24 -10.87
CA MET A 1 15.66 6.25 -9.54
C MET A 1 15.46 7.58 -8.79
N LEU A 2 14.23 8.08 -8.73
CA LEU A 2 13.76 8.91 -7.61
C LEU A 2 12.53 8.17 -7.13
N PHE A 3 12.80 7.10 -6.40
CA PHE A 3 11.77 6.35 -5.72
C PHE A 3 11.08 7.35 -4.79
N ASN A 4 9.77 7.49 -4.95
CA ASN A 4 8.88 8.08 -3.97
C ASN A 4 8.83 7.22 -2.69
N SER A 5 9.99 6.78 -2.18
CA SER A 5 10.15 6.09 -0.91
C SER A 5 9.68 6.97 0.24
N TYR A 6 9.79 8.29 0.11
CA TYR A 6 9.25 9.22 1.10
C TYR A 6 7.73 9.20 1.16
N GLU A 7 7.01 9.27 0.04
CA GLU A 7 5.55 9.16 0.05
C GLU A 7 5.09 7.78 0.50
N PHE A 8 5.81 6.72 0.11
CA PHE A 8 5.49 5.38 0.59
C PHE A 8 5.69 5.24 2.12
N ILE A 9 6.83 5.69 2.65
CA ILE A 9 7.16 5.55 4.08
C ILE A 9 6.38 6.53 4.94
N PHE A 10 6.19 7.78 4.50
CA PHE A 10 5.55 8.84 5.29
C PHE A 10 4.04 8.99 5.05
N PHE A 11 3.50 8.47 3.95
CA PHE A 11 2.05 8.47 3.71
C PHE A 11 1.47 7.06 3.84
N PHE A 12 1.97 6.09 3.06
CA PHE A 12 1.35 4.77 3.01
C PHE A 12 1.50 4.00 4.33
N VAL A 13 2.68 3.97 4.95
CA VAL A 13 2.89 3.26 6.23
C VAL A 13 2.03 3.81 7.36
N PRO A 14 2.06 5.12 7.71
CA PRO A 14 1.25 5.63 8.80
C PRO A 14 -0.25 5.54 8.51
N LEU A 15 -0.68 5.74 7.26
CA LEU A 15 -2.09 5.56 6.87
C LEU A 15 -2.52 4.09 7.02
N SER A 16 -1.69 3.15 6.57
CA SER A 16 -1.98 1.72 6.66
C SER A 16 -2.05 1.24 8.10
N VAL A 17 -1.13 1.69 8.96
CA VAL A 17 -1.14 1.39 10.41
C VAL A 17 -2.34 2.04 11.11
N ALA A 18 -2.66 3.31 10.80
CA ALA A 18 -3.81 3.99 11.40
C ALA A 18 -5.11 3.25 11.08
N ILE A 19 -5.31 2.89 9.82
CA ILE A 19 -6.50 2.15 9.38
C ILE A 19 -6.52 0.74 9.99
N PHE A 20 -5.39 0.04 10.05
CA PHE A 20 -5.28 -1.26 10.73
C PHE A 20 -5.71 -1.18 12.21
N PHE A 21 -5.24 -0.18 12.95
CA PHE A 21 -5.62 0.00 14.35
C PHE A 21 -7.10 0.37 14.52
N ILE A 22 -7.66 1.17 13.62
CA ILE A 22 -9.08 1.55 13.66
C ILE A 22 -9.97 0.31 13.38
N LEU A 23 -9.70 -0.44 12.31
CA LEU A 23 -10.49 -1.63 11.98
C LEU A 23 -10.27 -2.78 12.96
N GLY A 24 -9.04 -2.97 13.45
CA GLY A 24 -8.70 -3.99 14.43
C GLY A 24 -9.37 -3.80 15.80
N LYS A 25 -9.77 -2.57 16.14
CA LYS A 25 -10.57 -2.29 17.34
C LYS A 25 -12.04 -2.68 17.19
N GLN A 26 -12.56 -2.73 15.95
CA GLN A 26 -13.94 -3.13 15.69
C GLN A 26 -14.07 -4.63 15.43
N ASP A 27 -13.23 -5.18 14.56
CA ASP A 27 -13.31 -6.59 14.19
C ASP A 27 -11.97 -7.11 13.67
N HIS A 28 -11.52 -8.24 14.22
CA HIS A 28 -10.25 -8.87 13.82
C HIS A 28 -10.29 -9.33 12.35
N ARG A 29 -11.47 -9.68 11.82
CA ARG A 29 -11.63 -10.03 10.40
C ARG A 29 -11.39 -8.85 9.49
N LEU A 30 -11.85 -7.67 9.88
CA LEU A 30 -11.65 -6.45 9.11
C LEU A 30 -10.17 -6.04 9.06
N ALA A 31 -9.43 -6.28 10.13
CA ALA A 31 -7.97 -6.07 10.15
C ALA A 31 -7.25 -6.98 9.14
N ILE A 32 -7.65 -8.25 9.03
CA ILE A 32 -7.09 -9.19 8.04
C ILE A 32 -7.42 -8.75 6.61
N VAL A 33 -8.67 -8.37 6.35
CA VAL A 33 -9.09 -7.85 5.03
C VAL A 33 -8.29 -6.59 4.68
N TRP A 34 -8.07 -5.70 5.65
CA TRP A 34 -7.25 -4.50 5.45
C TRP A 34 -5.80 -4.83 5.09
N LEU A 35 -5.17 -5.82 5.73
CA LEU A 35 -3.82 -6.27 5.37
C LEU A 35 -3.74 -6.81 3.93
N VAL A 36 -4.76 -7.55 3.50
CA VAL A 36 -4.85 -8.09 2.13
C VAL A 36 -5.02 -6.95 1.12
N VAL A 37 -5.94 -6.03 1.37
CA VAL A 37 -6.18 -4.87 0.51
C VAL A 37 -4.96 -3.95 0.46
N GLY A 38 -4.32 -3.68 1.59
CA GLY A 38 -3.08 -2.89 1.67
C GLY A 38 -1.94 -3.54 0.89
N SER A 39 -1.81 -4.86 0.95
CA SER A 39 -0.82 -5.60 0.15
C SER A 39 -1.13 -5.55 -1.35
N LEU A 40 -2.41 -5.69 -1.73
CA LEU A 40 -2.84 -5.54 -3.13
C LEU A 40 -2.61 -4.13 -3.66
N TYR A 41 -2.86 -3.11 -2.84
CA TYR A 41 -2.64 -1.72 -3.22
C TYR A 41 -1.14 -1.45 -3.40
N PHE A 42 -0.32 -1.95 -2.48
CA PHE A 42 1.14 -1.87 -2.60
C PHE A 42 1.65 -2.54 -3.88
N TYR A 43 1.21 -3.76 -4.17
CA TYR A 43 1.63 -4.49 -5.37
C TYR A 43 1.05 -3.88 -6.66
N GLY A 44 -0.26 -3.59 -6.67
CA GLY A 44 -0.99 -3.15 -7.86
C GLY A 44 -0.67 -1.73 -8.29
N TRP A 45 -0.44 -0.82 -7.33
CA TRP A 45 -0.01 0.55 -7.64
C TRP A 45 1.41 0.58 -8.20
N TRP A 46 2.23 -0.38 -7.79
CA TRP A 46 3.64 -0.44 -8.16
C TRP A 46 3.85 -1.11 -9.52
N GLU A 47 3.09 -2.14 -9.91
CA GLU A 47 3.32 -2.80 -11.21
C GLU A 47 2.98 -1.91 -12.43
N TRP A 48 1.91 -1.10 -12.39
CA TRP A 48 1.45 -0.33 -13.55
C TRP A 48 2.45 0.72 -14.03
N ILE A 49 3.14 1.38 -13.10
CA ILE A 49 4.11 2.44 -13.40
C ILE A 49 5.42 1.88 -13.96
N TYR A 50 5.79 0.65 -13.59
CA TYR A 50 7.08 0.06 -13.95
C TYR A 50 7.01 -0.71 -15.28
N ILE A 51 5.84 -1.26 -15.61
CA ILE A 51 5.57 -1.86 -16.92
C ILE A 51 5.63 -0.80 -18.02
N ALA A 52 5.03 0.39 -17.81
CA ALA A 52 5.06 1.48 -18.80
C ALA A 52 6.49 1.98 -19.09
N LEU A 53 7.36 1.99 -18.09
CA LEU A 53 8.74 2.43 -18.23
C LEU A 53 9.60 1.41 -19.02
N THR A 54 9.30 0.12 -18.90
CA THR A 54 10.03 -0.97 -19.57
C THR A 54 9.64 -1.10 -21.04
N ILE A 55 8.40 -0.78 -21.41
CA ILE A 55 7.92 -0.84 -22.80
C ILE A 55 8.42 0.34 -23.65
N THR A 56 8.84 1.44 -23.01
CA THR A 56 9.24 2.67 -23.70
C THR A 56 10.74 2.71 -24.06
N TYR A 57 11.54 1.71 -23.66
CA TYR A 57 12.99 1.61 -23.92
C TYR A 57 13.32 0.40 -24.78
#